data_AF-A0A3M0XI01-F1
#
_entry.id   AF-A0A3M0XI01-F1
#
_cell.length_a   1.000
_cell.length_b   1.000
_cell.length_c   1.000
_cell.angle_alpha   90.00
_cell.angle_beta   90.00
_cell.angle_gamma   90.00
#
_symmetry.space_group_name_H-M   'P 1'
#
loop_
_entity.id
_entity.type
_entity.pdbx_description
1 polymer ?
#
loop_
_entity_poly.entity_id
_entity_poly.type
_entity_poly.pdbx_seq_one_letter_code
_entity_poly.pdbx_strand_id
1 'polypeptide(L)'
;MTIEFGLTDGPVNTGYAPLAALSAHYQQNLTFQPLAEVVFPLRTREFTPYDKLIQVLLSILAGCRTLSEVNTRLKPEVSLARV
;
A
#
# COMPACT_ATOMS: atom_id res chain seq x y z
N MET A 1 9.39 -2.54 6.26
CA MET A 1 7.93 -2.36 6.32
C MET A 1 7.34 -3.52 7.11
N THR A 2 6.50 -3.25 8.11
CA THR A 2 5.66 -4.28 8.75
C THR A 2 4.34 -4.34 7.99
N ILE A 3 4.01 -5.51 7.42
CA ILE A 3 2.78 -5.71 6.66
C ILE A 3 1.68 -6.12 7.63
N GLU A 4 0.64 -5.31 7.78
CA GLU A 4 -0.48 -5.56 8.70
C GLU A 4 -1.76 -5.86 7.91
N PHE A 5 -2.19 -7.12 7.91
CA PHE A 5 -3.45 -7.54 7.29
C PHE A 5 -4.45 -8.01 8.34
N GLY A 6 -5.69 -7.53 8.22
CA GLY A 6 -6.82 -8.09 8.96
C GLY A 6 -6.60 -8.09 10.47
N LEU A 7 -6.31 -6.91 11.04
CA LEU A 7 -6.33 -6.71 12.49
C LEU A 7 -7.61 -7.34 13.06
N THR A 8 -7.45 -8.29 13.97
CA THR A 8 -8.54 -9.06 14.57
C THR A 8 -8.47 -8.91 16.08
N ASP A 9 -9.62 -8.95 16.74
CA ASP A 9 -9.73 -8.99 18.20
C ASP A 9 -9.26 -10.33 18.80
N GLY A 10 -9.03 -11.35 17.94
CA GLY A 10 -8.46 -12.64 18.32
C GLY A 10 -6.91 -12.65 18.39
N PRO A 11 -6.29 -13.73 18.88
CA PRO A 11 -4.84 -13.79 19.07
C PRO A 11 -4.05 -13.77 17.75
N VAL A 12 -4.63 -14.26 16.64
CA VAL A 12 -4.01 -14.26 15.29
C VAL A 12 -5.08 -14.24 14.18
N ASN A 13 -4.81 -13.54 13.07
CA ASN A 13 -5.56 -13.68 11.83
C ASN A 13 -4.74 -14.49 10.81
N THR A 14 -5.18 -15.71 10.49
CA THR A 14 -4.48 -16.59 9.54
C THR A 14 -4.99 -16.46 8.10
N GLY A 15 -6.07 -15.71 7.85
CA GLY A 15 -6.66 -15.55 6.52
C GLY A 15 -5.71 -14.95 5.48
N TYR A 16 -4.71 -14.19 5.94
CA TYR A 16 -3.70 -13.55 5.10
C TYR A 16 -2.31 -14.20 5.20
N ALA A 17 -2.18 -15.32 5.92
CA ALA A 17 -0.89 -16.01 6.08
C ALA A 17 -0.26 -16.43 4.72
N PRO A 18 -1.02 -16.91 3.72
CA PRO A 18 -0.45 -17.21 2.40
C PRO A 18 0.11 -15.96 1.71
N LEU A 19 -0.55 -14.81 1.85
CA LEU A 19 -0.11 -13.55 1.25
C LEU A 19 1.16 -13.02 1.92
N ALA A 20 1.26 -13.16 3.25
CA ALA A 20 2.49 -12.83 3.99
C ALA A 20 3.66 -13.74 3.55
N ALA A 21 3.43 -15.04 3.41
CA ALA A 21 4.45 -15.99 2.94
C ALA A 21 4.93 -15.67 1.52
N LEU A 22 3.99 -15.39 0.59
CA LEU A 22 4.32 -14.96 -0.77
C LEU A 22 5.11 -13.64 -0.78
N SER A 23 4.70 -12.66 0.03
CA SER A 23 5.42 -11.39 0.13
C SER A 23 6.86 -11.58 0.60
N ALA A 24 7.07 -12.40 1.63
CA ALA A 24 8.41 -12.72 2.12
C ALA A 24 9.26 -13.42 1.04
N HIS A 25 8.67 -14.39 0.33
CA HIS A 25 9.35 -15.07 -0.77
C HIS A 25 9.74 -14.11 -1.90
N TYR A 26 8.85 -13.21 -2.32
CA TYR A 26 9.13 -12.23 -3.36
C TYR A 26 10.18 -11.19 -2.94
N GLN A 27 10.18 -10.78 -1.67
CA GLN A 27 11.22 -9.90 -1.13
C GLN A 27 12.60 -10.58 -1.14
N GLN A 28 12.68 -11.84 -0.71
CA GLN A 28 13.93 -12.62 -0.70
C GLN A 28 14.50 -12.81 -2.11
N ASN A 29 13.63 -12.97 -3.12
CA ASN A 29 14.03 -13.15 -4.52
C ASN A 29 14.12 -11.83 -5.30
N LEU A 30 14.05 -10.68 -4.62
CA LEU A 30 14.10 -9.34 -5.23
C LEU A 30 13.06 -9.14 -6.35
N THR A 31 11.95 -9.88 -6.31
CA THR A 31 10.92 -9.87 -7.36
C THR A 31 10.29 -8.48 -7.51
N PHE A 32 10.26 -7.69 -6.44
CA PHE A 32 9.73 -6.33 -6.46
C PHE A 32 10.73 -5.27 -6.90
N GLN A 33 12.01 -5.60 -7.11
CA GLN A 33 13.07 -4.63 -7.45
C GLN A 33 12.70 -3.66 -8.58
N PRO A 34 11.99 -4.07 -9.67
CA PRO A 34 11.58 -3.14 -10.72
C PRO A 34 10.71 -1.97 -10.22
N LEU A 35 9.97 -2.14 -9.11
CA LEU A 35 9.18 -1.05 -8.52
C LEU A 35 10.04 0.08 -7.95
N ALA A 36 11.32 -0.17 -7.65
CA ALA A 36 12.24 0.86 -7.15
C ALA A 36 12.58 1.88 -8.25
N GLU A 37 12.43 1.52 -9.52
CA GLU A 37 12.67 2.41 -10.66
C GLU A 37 11.51 3.39 -10.89
N VAL A 38 10.36 3.17 -10.25
CA VAL A 38 9.18 4.01 -10.37
C VAL A 38 9.33 5.23 -9.46
N VAL A 39 9.77 6.34 -10.06
CA VAL A 39 9.93 7.62 -9.36
C VAL A 39 8.69 8.49 -9.58
N PHE A 40 8.08 8.96 -8.49
CA PHE A 40 7.00 9.93 -8.52
C PHE A 40 7.13 10.94 -7.38
N PRO A 41 6.67 12.19 -7.57
CA PRO A 41 6.76 13.22 -6.55
C PRO A 41 5.89 12.82 -5.36
N LEU A 42 6.54 12.53 -4.24
CA LEU A 42 5.86 12.12 -3.02
C LEU A 42 6.58 12.68 -1.80
N ARG A 43 5.80 13.20 -0.85
CA ARG A 43 6.35 13.59 0.44
C ARG A 43 6.72 12.34 1.23
N THR A 44 8.01 12.15 1.43
CA THR A 44 8.55 11.03 2.22
C THR A 44 8.56 11.45 3.69
N ARG A 45 7.89 10.66 4.55
CA ARG A 45 7.90 10.84 6.01
C ARG A 45 8.47 9.59 6.66
N GLU A 46 7.77 8.47 6.53
CA GLU A 46 8.18 7.16 7.08
C GLU A 46 8.42 6.08 6.02
N PHE A 47 7.81 6.21 4.83
CA PHE A 47 7.86 5.18 3.78
C PHE A 47 8.28 5.78 2.44
N THR A 48 9.17 5.08 1.74
CA THR A 48 9.62 5.43 0.40
C THR A 48 8.51 5.20 -0.63
N PRO A 49 8.62 5.77 -1.85
CA PRO A 49 7.73 5.43 -2.95
C PRO A 49 7.66 3.92 -3.22
N TYR A 50 8.81 3.25 -3.17
CA TYR A 50 8.93 1.80 -3.32
C TYR A 50 8.11 1.02 -2.27
N ASP A 51 8.27 1.37 -0.98
CA ASP A 51 7.50 0.75 0.10
C ASP A 51 5.99 0.91 -0.16
N LYS A 52 5.55 2.10 -0.56
CA LYS A 52 4.14 2.36 -0.79
C LYS A 52 3.58 1.57 -1.97
N LEU A 53 4.36 1.37 -3.03
CA LEU A 53 3.95 0.52 -4.16
C LEU A 53 3.78 -0.95 -3.73
N ILE A 54 4.69 -1.48 -2.91
CA ILE A 54 4.55 -2.82 -2.34
C ILE A 54 3.28 -2.89 -1.48
N GLN A 55 3.02 -1.88 -0.65
CA GLN A 55 1.82 -1.85 0.19
C GLN A 55 0.54 -1.82 -0.65
N VAL A 56 0.49 -1.04 -1.73
CA VAL A 56 -0.65 -1.01 -2.66
C VAL A 56 -0.85 -2.37 -3.32
N LEU A 57 0.21 -2.99 -3.84
CA LEU A 57 0.15 -4.32 -4.43
C LEU A 57 -0.43 -5.34 -3.44
N LEU A 58 0.06 -5.33 -2.20
CA LEU A 58 -0.39 -6.20 -1.13
C LEU A 58 -1.87 -5.96 -0.76
N SER A 59 -2.32 -4.72 -0.72
CA SER A 59 -3.73 -4.38 -0.53
C SER A 59 -4.63 -4.88 -1.66
N ILE A 60 -4.17 -4.81 -2.92
CA ILE A 60 -4.89 -5.39 -4.07
C ILE A 60 -5.04 -6.90 -3.90
N LEU A 61 -3.95 -7.60 -3.57
CA LEU A 61 -3.93 -9.05 -3.39
C LEU A 61 -4.74 -9.51 -2.17
N ALA A 62 -4.86 -8.66 -1.15
CA ALA A 62 -5.74 -8.87 -0.01
C ALA A 62 -7.23 -8.63 -0.33
N GLY A 63 -7.56 -8.16 -1.53
CA GLY A 63 -8.94 -7.90 -1.96
C GLY A 63 -9.52 -6.58 -1.41
N CYS A 64 -8.68 -5.61 -1.04
CA CYS A 64 -9.16 -4.29 -0.61
C CYS A 64 -9.92 -3.59 -1.74
N ARG A 65 -11.22 -3.38 -1.53
CA ARG A 65 -12.12 -2.72 -2.50
C ARG A 65 -12.05 -1.18 -2.46
N THR A 66 -11.38 -0.62 -1.45
CA THR A 66 -11.33 0.83 -1.17
C THR A 66 -10.04 1.49 -1.66
N LEU A 67 -9.23 0.82 -2.48
CA LEU A 67 -8.12 1.49 -3.16
C LEU A 67 -8.69 2.46 -4.20
N SER A 68 -8.78 3.74 -3.84
CA SER A 68 -9.13 4.82 -4.74
C SER A 68 -7.93 5.75 -4.93
N GLU A 69 -7.60 6.03 -6.18
CA GLU A 69 -6.70 7.13 -6.51
C GLU A 69 -7.54 8.40 -6.60
N VAL A 70 -7.40 9.29 -5.62
CA VAL A 70 -7.96 10.64 -5.74
C VAL A 70 -7.05 11.40 -6.68
N ASN A 71 -7.57 11.77 -7.85
CA ASN A 71 -6.83 12.59 -8.81
C ASN A 71 -6.47 13.92 -8.13
N THR A 72 -5.21 14.06 -7.70
CA THR A 72 -4.72 15.23 -6.97
C THR A 72 -4.68 16.50 -7.83
N ARG A 73 -4.96 16.39 -9.15
CA ARG A 73 -5.21 17.54 -10.03
C ARG A 73 -6.60 18.15 -9.85
N LEU A 74 -7.51 17.51 -9.10
CA LEU A 74 -8.72 18.17 -8.61
C LEU A 74 -8.29 19.29 -7.67
N LYS A 75 -8.26 20.50 -8.24
CA LYS A 75 -8.00 21.74 -7.51
C LYS A 75 -8.96 21.79 -6.32
N PRO A 76 -8.49 22.03 -5.08
CA PRO A 76 -9.39 22.19 -3.96
C PRO A 76 -10.39 23.31 -4.30
N GLU A 77 -11.67 22.96 -4.31
CA GLU A 77 -12.78 23.89 -4.46
C GLU A 77 -12.86 24.75 -3.19
N VAL A 78 -12.03 25.80 -3.14
CA VAL A 78 -11.99 26.78 -2.04
C VAL A 78 -13.39 27.39 -1.81
N SER A 79 -14.19 27.45 -2.87
CA SER A 79 -15.60 27.84 -2.89
C SER A 79 -16.50 26.96 -2.02
N LEU A 80 -16.34 25.63 -2.12
CA LEU A 80 -17.13 24.65 -1.34
C LEU A 80 -16.63 24.50 0.10
N ALA A 81 -15.35 24.78 0.37
CA ALA A 81 -14.76 24.68 1.71
C ALA A 81 -15.11 25.86 2.65
N ARG A 82 -15.92 26.83 2.20
CA ARG A 82 -16.33 28.03 2.96
C ARG A 82 -17.75 27.97 3.53
N VAL A 83 -18.44 26.83 3.42
CA VAL A 83 -19.78 26.62 4.00
C VAL A 83 -19.66 26.07 5.42
#